data_AF-W1XSP9-F1
#
_entry.id   AF-W1XSP9-F1
#
_cell.length_a   1.000
_cell.length_b   1.000
_cell.length_c   1.000
_cell.angle_alpha   90.00
_cell.angle_beta   90.00
_cell.angle_gamma   90.00
#
_symmetry.space_group_name_H-M   'P 1'
#
loop_
_entity.id
_entity.type
_entity.pdbx_description
1 polymer ?
#
loop_
_entity_poly.entity_id
_entity_poly.type
_entity_poly.pdbx_seq_one_letter_code
_entity_poly.pdbx_strand_id
1 'polypeptide(L)'
;QYKEMKEELAAALMDSHQQKQWHKAQKKKHKQEAKAAKAKAKLGEVATDSKPRVWVLDFKGSMDAHEVNSLREEITAVLAAFKPQDQVVLRLESPGGMVHGYGLAASQLQRLRDKNIPLTVTVDK
;
A
#
# COMPACT_ATOMS: atom_id res chain seq x y z
N GLN A 1 15.79 3.38 0.36
CA GLN A 1 16.82 4.44 0.43
C GLN A 1 18.08 3.99 1.17
N TYR A 2 18.12 3.86 2.52
CA TYR A 2 19.37 3.45 3.22
C TYR A 2 19.83 2.01 2.94
N LYS A 3 18.89 1.11 2.62
CA LYS A 3 19.18 -0.30 2.29
C LYS A 3 19.79 -0.45 0.89
N GLU A 4 19.22 0.23 -0.11
CA GLU A 4 19.71 0.18 -1.49
C GLU A 4 21.14 0.75 -1.59
N MET A 5 21.42 1.85 -0.88
CA MET A 5 22.76 2.44 -0.87
C MET A 5 23.83 1.53 -0.25
N LYS A 6 23.47 0.74 0.79
CA LYS A 6 24.38 -0.26 1.38
C LYS A 6 24.62 -1.44 0.44
N GLU A 7 23.59 -1.85 -0.31
CA GLU A 7 23.69 -2.98 -1.24
C GLU A 7 24.56 -2.63 -2.46
N GLU A 8 24.47 -1.41 -2.98
CA GLU A 8 25.35 -0.94 -4.07
C GLU A 8 26.81 -0.80 -3.62
N LEU A 9 27.07 -0.23 -2.44
CA LEU A 9 28.42 -0.12 -1.88
C LEU A 9 29.05 -1.50 -1.66
N ALA A 10 28.28 -2.46 -1.14
CA ALA A 10 28.73 -3.82 -0.96
C ALA A 10 29.01 -4.53 -2.30
N ALA A 11 28.21 -4.28 -3.34
CA ALA A 11 28.42 -4.85 -4.66
C ALA A 11 29.64 -4.25 -5.38
N ALA A 12 29.93 -2.97 -5.17
CA ALA A 12 31.09 -2.27 -5.73
C ALA A 12 32.41 -2.68 -5.05
N LEU A 13 32.36 -3.04 -3.76
CA LEU A 13 33.53 -3.53 -3.00
C LEU A 13 33.86 -5.01 -3.27
N MET A 14 33.02 -5.74 -4.00
CA MET A 14 33.22 -7.16 -4.31
C MET A 14 33.94 -7.36 -5.65
N ASP A 15 34.83 -8.34 -5.70
CA ASP A 15 35.61 -8.69 -6.90
C ASP A 15 34.70 -9.23 -8.02
N SER A 16 35.12 -9.15 -9.29
CA SER A 16 34.29 -9.50 -10.48
C SER A 16 33.72 -10.92 -10.41
N HIS A 17 34.45 -11.84 -9.78
CA HIS A 17 34.01 -13.21 -9.54
C HIS A 17 32.88 -13.28 -8.49
N GLN A 18 32.98 -12.48 -7.41
CA GLN A 18 31.97 -12.37 -6.37
C GLN A 18 30.70 -11.67 -6.87
N GLN A 19 30.82 -10.64 -7.72
CA GLN A 19 29.67 -9.99 -8.37
C GLN A 19 28.87 -10.98 -9.22
N LYS A 20 29.54 -11.81 -10.02
CA LYS A 20 28.87 -12.86 -10.81
C LYS A 20 28.16 -13.88 -9.93
N GLN A 21 28.76 -14.26 -8.79
CA GLN A 21 28.12 -15.15 -7.81
C GLN A 21 26.91 -14.48 -7.14
N TRP A 22 27.03 -13.20 -6.79
CA TRP A 22 25.96 -12.42 -6.18
C TRP A 22 24.76 -12.26 -7.13
N HIS A 23 24.99 -11.92 -8.40
CA HIS A 23 23.93 -11.86 -9.41
C HIS A 23 23.29 -13.23 -9.68
N LYS A 24 24.06 -14.32 -9.67
CA LYS A 24 23.51 -15.69 -9.77
C LYS A 24 22.66 -16.05 -8.55
N ALA A 25 23.10 -15.68 -7.35
CA ALA A 25 22.36 -15.89 -6.10
C ALA A 25 21.05 -15.10 -6.08
N GLN A 26 21.08 -13.81 -6.48
CA GLN A 26 19.89 -12.96 -6.60
C GLN A 26 18.89 -13.51 -7.63
N LYS A 27 19.36 -13.90 -8.82
CA LYS A 27 18.49 -14.54 -9.83
C LYS A 27 17.89 -15.85 -9.33
N LYS A 28 18.63 -16.65 -8.57
CA LYS A 28 18.13 -17.89 -7.97
C LYS A 28 17.08 -17.61 -6.89
N LYS A 29 17.31 -16.62 -6.04
CA LYS A 29 16.38 -16.18 -4.99
C LYS A 29 15.08 -15.66 -5.59
N HIS A 30 15.15 -14.74 -6.57
CA HIS A 30 13.97 -14.26 -7.31
C HIS A 30 13.21 -15.38 -8.01
N LYS A 31 13.91 -16.35 -8.62
CA LYS A 31 13.27 -17.50 -9.27
C LYS A 31 12.60 -18.44 -8.25
N GLN A 32 13.17 -18.60 -7.06
CA GLN A 32 12.58 -19.37 -5.96
C GLN A 32 11.36 -18.66 -5.36
N GLU A 33 11.44 -17.36 -5.12
CA GLU A 33 10.31 -16.55 -4.64
C GLU A 33 9.18 -16.51 -5.66
N ALA A 34 9.48 -16.36 -6.95
CA ALA A 34 8.48 -16.43 -8.01
C ALA A 34 7.86 -17.83 -8.12
N LYS A 35 8.64 -18.90 -7.93
CA LYS A 35 8.12 -20.28 -7.89
C LYS A 35 7.28 -20.52 -6.63
N ALA A 36 7.68 -20.00 -5.47
CA ALA A 36 6.94 -20.12 -4.22
C ALA A 36 5.64 -19.31 -4.28
N ALA A 37 5.66 -18.10 -4.84
CA ALA A 37 4.46 -17.29 -5.08
C ALA A 37 3.52 -17.98 -6.07
N LYS A 38 4.04 -18.57 -7.16
CA LYS A 38 3.24 -19.36 -8.10
C LYS A 38 2.72 -20.67 -7.50
N ALA A 39 3.48 -21.33 -6.63
CA ALA A 39 3.06 -22.53 -5.93
C ALA A 39 1.97 -22.20 -4.90
N LYS A 40 2.14 -21.13 -4.12
CA LYS A 40 1.11 -20.60 -3.20
C LYS A 40 -0.16 -20.17 -3.94
N ALA A 41 -0.03 -19.57 -5.13
CA ALA A 41 -1.18 -19.24 -5.98
C ALA A 41 -1.85 -20.49 -6.60
N LYS A 42 -1.10 -21.57 -6.87
CA LYS A 42 -1.62 -22.83 -7.41
C LYS A 42 -2.19 -23.78 -6.35
N LEU A 43 -1.75 -23.68 -5.11
CA LEU A 43 -2.15 -24.61 -4.03
C LEU A 43 -3.57 -24.38 -3.51
N GLY A 44 -4.34 -23.46 -4.08
CA GLY A 44 -5.77 -23.37 -3.76
C GLY A 44 -6.08 -23.00 -2.30
N GLU A 45 -5.08 -22.73 -1.46
CA GLU A 45 -5.19 -21.83 -0.30
C GLU A 45 -5.32 -20.38 -0.80
N VAL A 46 -6.21 -20.18 -1.77
CA VAL A 46 -7.12 -19.07 -1.68
C VAL A 46 -7.74 -19.27 -0.32
N ALA A 47 -7.29 -18.50 0.66
CA ALA A 47 -8.00 -18.27 1.91
C ALA A 47 -9.41 -17.80 1.52
N THR A 48 -10.26 -18.78 1.22
CA THR A 48 -11.66 -18.71 0.79
C THR A 48 -12.56 -18.46 1.99
N ASP A 49 -11.94 -18.15 3.14
CA ASP A 49 -12.61 -17.76 4.35
C ASP A 49 -12.03 -16.44 4.88
N SER A 50 -11.70 -15.52 3.96
CA SER A 50 -11.50 -14.15 4.41
C SER A 50 -12.84 -13.57 4.77
N LYS A 51 -13.21 -13.72 6.04
CA LYS A 51 -14.28 -12.96 6.69
C LYS A 51 -14.23 -11.52 6.16
N PRO A 52 -15.38 -10.94 5.81
CA PRO A 52 -15.44 -9.56 5.31
C PRO A 52 -14.67 -8.66 6.28
N ARG A 53 -13.71 -7.91 5.75
CA ARG A 53 -12.87 -7.01 6.55
C ARG A 53 -13.39 -5.60 6.43
N VAL A 54 -13.35 -4.88 7.56
CA VAL A 54 -13.61 -3.44 7.58
C VAL A 54 -12.26 -2.73 7.70
N TRP A 55 -11.96 -1.90 6.72
CA TRP A 55 -10.77 -1.06 6.67
C TRP A 55 -11.12 0.31 7.25
N VAL A 56 -10.58 0.63 8.42
CA VAL A 56 -10.79 1.94 9.05
C VAL A 56 -9.62 2.85 8.71
N LEU A 57 -9.92 3.99 8.09
CA LEU A 57 -8.98 5.05 7.77
C LEU A 57 -9.29 6.24 8.66
N ASP A 58 -8.29 6.77 9.36
CA ASP A 58 -8.44 7.98 10.17
C ASP A 58 -7.88 9.16 9.38
N PHE A 59 -8.68 10.22 9.21
CA PHE A 59 -8.25 11.45 8.58
C PHE A 59 -8.50 12.62 9.52
N LYS A 60 -7.42 13.21 10.04
CA LYS A 60 -7.46 14.35 10.97
C LYS A 60 -7.11 15.63 10.22
N GLY A 61 -8.10 16.18 9.52
CA GLY A 61 -7.93 17.43 8.78
C GLY A 61 -7.32 18.53 9.66
N SER A 62 -6.09 18.94 9.35
CA SER A 62 -5.45 20.15 9.88
C SER A 62 -5.66 21.31 8.91
N MET A 63 -5.48 22.56 9.38
CA MET A 63 -5.64 23.74 8.51
C MET A 63 -4.67 23.74 7.31
N ASP A 64 -3.51 23.10 7.45
CA ASP A 64 -2.44 23.07 6.45
C ASP A 64 -2.54 21.88 5.47
N ALA A 65 -3.50 20.96 5.67
CA ALA A 65 -3.78 19.83 4.78
C ALA A 65 -2.60 18.90 4.45
N HIS A 66 -1.57 18.86 5.30
CA HIS A 66 -0.43 17.96 5.14
C HIS A 66 -0.82 16.47 5.23
N GLU A 67 -1.92 16.14 5.89
CA GLU A 67 -2.37 14.76 6.12
C GLU A 67 -2.86 14.03 4.85
N VAL A 68 -3.04 14.77 3.75
CA VAL A 68 -3.51 14.20 2.49
C VAL A 68 -2.49 13.23 1.86
N ASN A 69 -1.20 13.43 2.12
CA ASN A 69 -0.15 12.52 1.64
C ASN A 69 -0.27 11.15 2.30
N SER A 70 -0.49 11.11 3.62
CA SER A 70 -0.71 9.86 4.35
C SER A 70 -1.97 9.15 3.86
N LEU A 71 -3.08 9.88 3.73
CA LEU A 71 -4.34 9.35 3.20
C LEU A 71 -4.17 8.73 1.81
N ARG A 72 -3.36 9.35 0.94
CA ARG A 72 -3.08 8.81 -0.40
C ARG A 72 -2.36 7.46 -0.35
N GLU A 73 -1.35 7.32 0.51
CA GLU A 73 -0.61 6.07 0.66
C GLU A 73 -1.51 4.97 1.21
N GLU A 74 -2.30 5.28 2.23
CA GLU A 74 -3.27 4.37 2.83
C GLU A 74 -4.32 3.91 1.83
N ILE A 75 -4.93 4.83 1.08
CA ILE A 75 -5.89 4.51 0.01
C ILE A 75 -5.25 3.63 -1.05
N THR A 76 -3.98 3.86 -1.40
CA THR A 76 -3.27 3.03 -2.37
C THR A 76 -3.04 1.61 -1.84
N ALA A 77 -2.71 1.47 -0.56
CA ALA A 77 -2.57 0.17 0.11
C ALA A 77 -3.92 -0.58 0.16
N VAL A 78 -5.00 0.11 0.53
CA VAL A 78 -6.37 -0.46 0.51
C VAL A 78 -6.71 -0.92 -0.90
N LEU A 79 -6.53 -0.07 -1.92
CA LEU A 79 -6.80 -0.41 -3.32
C LEU A 79 -6.01 -1.62 -3.84
N ALA A 80 -4.84 -1.91 -3.28
CA ALA A 80 -4.00 -3.05 -3.65
C ALA A 80 -4.42 -4.36 -2.95
N ALA A 81 -5.01 -4.27 -1.75
CA ALA A 81 -5.39 -5.42 -0.92
C ALA A 81 -6.90 -5.67 -0.85
N PHE A 82 -7.73 -4.76 -1.37
CA PHE A 82 -9.17 -4.77 -1.27
C PHE A 82 -9.80 -6.00 -1.94
N LYS A 83 -10.76 -6.62 -1.25
CA LYS A 83 -11.62 -7.68 -1.79
C LYS A 83 -13.06 -7.17 -1.94
N PRO A 84 -13.85 -7.68 -2.91
CA PRO A 84 -15.23 -7.22 -3.13
C PRO A 84 -16.19 -7.32 -1.93
N GLN A 85 -15.86 -8.13 -0.91
CA GLN A 85 -16.65 -8.30 0.31
C GLN A 85 -16.23 -7.36 1.44
N ASP A 86 -15.14 -6.59 1.26
CA ASP A 86 -14.62 -5.68 2.26
C ASP A 86 -15.34 -4.32 2.19
N GLN A 87 -15.29 -3.58 3.29
CA GLN A 87 -15.84 -2.23 3.40
C GLN A 87 -14.77 -1.26 3.89
N VAL A 88 -14.83 -0.01 3.44
CA VAL A 88 -13.94 1.05 3.91
C VAL A 88 -14.76 2.05 4.74
N VAL A 89 -14.26 2.35 5.94
CA VAL A 89 -14.80 3.39 6.83
C VAL A 89 -13.75 4.47 6.99
N LEU A 90 -14.09 5.72 6.66
CA LEU A 90 -13.24 6.88 6.88
C LEU A 90 -13.76 7.67 8.07
N ARG A 91 -12.95 7.79 9.13
CA ARG A 91 -13.22 8.71 10.24
C ARG A 91 -12.63 10.07 9.91
N LEU A 92 -13.52 10.99 9.58
CA LEU A 92 -13.20 12.38 9.30
C LEU A 92 -13.31 13.19 10.59
N GLU A 93 -12.18 13.67 11.09
CA GLU A 93 -12.09 14.68 12.14
C GLU A 93 -11.48 15.93 11.51
N SER A 94 -12.17 17.07 11.56
CA SER A 94 -11.63 18.32 11.03
C SER A 94 -12.30 19.51 11.72
N PRO A 95 -11.53 20.49 12.24
CA PRO A 95 -12.07 21.73 12.79
C PRO A 95 -12.63 22.67 11.70
N GLY A 96 -12.61 22.25 10.43
CA GLY A 96 -12.82 23.12 9.29
C GLY A 96 -11.55 23.88 8.90
N GLY A 97 -11.56 24.56 7.74
CA GLY A 97 -10.39 25.29 7.25
C GLY A 97 -10.39 25.50 5.74
N MET A 98 -9.24 25.85 5.16
CA MET A 98 -9.11 26.18 3.74
C MET A 98 -9.46 24.99 2.83
N VAL A 99 -10.41 25.21 1.91
CA VAL A 99 -11.00 24.23 0.98
C VAL A 99 -9.95 23.55 0.07
N HIS A 100 -8.85 24.23 -0.24
CA HIS A 100 -7.88 23.77 -1.25
C HIS A 100 -7.19 22.45 -0.87
N GLY A 101 -6.95 22.22 0.42
CA GLY A 101 -6.37 20.99 0.92
C GLY A 101 -7.31 19.78 0.86
N TYR A 102 -8.59 20.01 1.15
CA TYR A 102 -9.62 18.96 1.15
C TYR A 102 -10.00 18.50 -0.26
N GLY A 103 -9.81 19.34 -1.28
CA GLY A 103 -10.02 18.95 -2.68
C GLY A 103 -9.13 17.78 -3.12
N LEU A 104 -7.86 17.77 -2.67
CA LEU A 104 -6.95 16.66 -2.91
C LEU A 104 -7.41 15.39 -2.18
N ALA A 105 -7.86 15.49 -0.93
CA ALA A 105 -8.44 14.36 -0.20
C ALA A 105 -9.68 13.79 -0.91
N ALA A 106 -10.57 14.67 -1.37
CA ALA A 106 -11.77 14.27 -2.12
C ALA A 106 -11.42 13.49 -3.39
N SER A 107 -10.37 13.91 -4.12
CA SER A 107 -9.88 13.17 -5.29
C SER A 107 -9.39 11.76 -4.94
N GLN A 108 -8.80 11.56 -3.75
CA GLN A 108 -8.39 10.23 -3.32
C GLN A 108 -9.59 9.34 -2.98
N LEU A 109 -10.61 9.90 -2.32
CA LEU A 109 -11.86 9.18 -2.05
C LEU A 109 -12.63 8.84 -3.33
N GLN A 110 -12.56 9.72 -4.34
CA GLN A 110 -13.13 9.45 -5.66
C GLN A 110 -12.55 8.18 -6.28
N ARG A 111 -11.24 7.93 -6.14
CA ARG A 111 -10.60 6.69 -6.62
C ARG A 111 -11.18 5.42 -5.99
N LEU A 112 -11.65 5.49 -4.74
CA LEU A 112 -12.34 4.36 -4.09
C LEU A 112 -13.72 4.15 -4.72
N ARG A 113 -14.48 5.23 -4.94
CA ARG A 113 -15.80 5.17 -5.58
C ARG A 113 -15.73 4.68 -7.02
N ASP A 114 -14.75 5.12 -7.79
CA ASP A 114 -14.55 4.71 -9.19
C ASP A 114 -14.28 3.20 -9.32
N LYS A 115 -13.78 2.57 -8.25
CA LYS A 115 -13.61 1.11 -8.16
C LYS A 115 -14.82 0.37 -7.57
N ASN A 116 -15.95 1.06 -7.41
CA ASN A 116 -17.17 0.55 -6.76
C ASN A 116 -16.93 0.00 -5.35
N ILE A 117 -15.99 0.58 -4.60
CA ILE A 117 -15.71 0.17 -3.22
C ILE A 117 -16.77 0.77 -2.30
N PRO A 118 -17.44 -0.01 -1.44
CA PRO A 118 -18.33 0.51 -0.41
C PRO A 118 -17.54 1.39 0.57
N LEU A 119 -17.73 2.71 0.47
CA LEU A 119 -17.10 3.71 1.31
C LEU A 119 -18.14 4.33 2.24
N THR A 120 -17.91 4.24 3.54
CA THR A 120 -18.70 4.90 4.58
C THR A 120 -17.84 5.97 5.23
N VAL A 121 -18.36 7.19 5.37
CA VAL A 121 -17.64 8.28 6.04
C VAL A 121 -18.34 8.58 7.36
N THR A 122 -17.62 8.47 8.46
CA THR A 122 -18.05 8.91 9.78
C THR A 122 -17.44 10.27 10.05
N VAL A 123 -18.26 11.23 10.49
CA VAL A 123 -17.80 12.58 10.82
C VAL A 123 -17.89 12.75 12.32
N ASP A 124 -16.74 12.93 12.96
CA ASP A 124 -16.65 13.24 14.39
C ASP A 124 -16.14 14.68 14.57
N LYS A 125 -16.72 15.41 15.53
CA LYS A 125 -16.71 16.88 15.58
C LYS A 125 -15.55 17.46 16.38
#